data_AF-A0A7C3YND7-F1
#
_entry.id   AF-A0A7C3YND7-F1
#
_cell.length_a   1.000
_cell.length_b   1.000
_cell.length_c   1.000
_cell.angle_alpha   90.00
_cell.angle_beta   90.00
_cell.angle_gamma   90.00
#
_symmetry.space_group_name_H-M   'P 1'
#
loop_
_entity.id
_entity.type
_entity.pdbx_description
1 polymer ?
#
loop_
_entity_poly.entity_id
_entity_poly.type
_entity_poly.pdbx_seq_one_letter_code
_entity_poly.pdbx_strand_id
1 'polypeptide(L)'
;MLAKIWAQATEKLVEQTFKVVEKSSYGSARVSLFTIVDFSEPPRLDEWKIELNRILTNIGFRKDGNEYIASDVRIKDIVSDYLYLPLESEDSEEERDDVFDFDNGILYVKRMKIYAIPEKIDKKCLSKAVSKLTDIVEGFMKYFNFSKTFFGVRIVFENSSEAGKFKEKIHDQLNRLGISQIYQSDNMVDVIVLSIAKAKEAFEIIENELFGGLLSKIKRLPLRHLKSA
;
A
#
# COMPACT_ATOMS: atom_id res chain seq x y z
N MET A 1 -10.86 -19.61 -14.19
CA MET A 1 -12.08 -18.80 -13.92
C MET A 1 -11.93 -18.01 -12.63
N LEU A 2 -11.61 -18.65 -11.49
CA LEU A 2 -11.33 -17.98 -10.22
C LEU A 2 -10.29 -16.85 -10.35
N ALA A 3 -9.10 -17.08 -10.92
CA ALA A 3 -8.04 -16.06 -11.06
C ALA A 3 -8.48 -14.75 -11.77
N LYS A 4 -9.38 -14.84 -12.77
CA LYS A 4 -9.92 -13.65 -13.46
C LYS A 4 -10.93 -12.89 -12.61
N ILE A 5 -11.77 -13.60 -11.86
CA ILE A 5 -12.71 -13.01 -10.91
C ILE A 5 -11.94 -12.31 -9.77
N TRP A 6 -10.83 -12.91 -9.33
CA TRP A 6 -9.94 -12.35 -8.32
C TRP A 6 -9.23 -11.07 -8.80
N ALA A 7 -8.74 -11.06 -10.05
CA ALA A 7 -8.17 -9.86 -10.66
C ALA A 7 -9.19 -8.72 -10.70
N GLN A 8 -10.41 -8.99 -11.17
CA GLN A 8 -11.48 -7.98 -11.27
C GLN A 8 -11.98 -7.44 -9.92
N ALA A 9 -12.08 -8.29 -8.90
CA ALA A 9 -12.46 -7.87 -7.55
C ALA A 9 -11.38 -7.01 -6.90
N THR A 10 -10.12 -7.37 -7.12
CA THR A 10 -8.97 -6.60 -6.62
C THR A 10 -8.78 -5.32 -7.43
N GLU A 11 -9.04 -5.32 -8.74
CA GLU A 11 -9.12 -4.13 -9.60
C GLU A 11 -10.11 -3.14 -9.03
N LYS A 12 -11.39 -3.50 -8.91
CA LYS A 12 -12.44 -2.62 -8.35
C LYS A 12 -12.07 -2.07 -6.97
N LEU A 13 -11.51 -2.92 -6.12
CA LEU A 13 -11.10 -2.54 -4.78
C LEU A 13 -9.94 -1.54 -4.79
N VAL A 14 -9.00 -1.72 -5.71
CA VAL A 14 -7.86 -0.84 -5.95
C VAL A 14 -8.33 0.48 -6.58
N GLU A 15 -9.26 0.47 -7.54
CA GLU A 15 -9.85 1.69 -8.13
C GLU A 15 -10.52 2.56 -7.05
N GLN A 16 -11.28 1.94 -6.15
CA GLN A 16 -11.95 2.62 -5.03
C GLN A 16 -11.00 3.08 -3.92
N THR A 17 -9.77 2.58 -3.91
CA THR A 17 -8.79 2.81 -2.84
C THR A 17 -7.92 4.04 -3.12
N PHE A 18 -7.94 4.65 -4.31
CA PHE A 18 -7.09 5.81 -4.57
C PHE A 18 -7.73 7.15 -4.18
N LYS A 19 -7.45 7.61 -2.96
CA LYS A 19 -7.36 9.05 -2.68
C LYS A 19 -6.00 9.56 -3.16
N VAL A 20 -5.96 10.77 -3.69
CA VAL A 20 -4.75 11.43 -4.19
C VAL A 20 -3.78 11.63 -3.02
N VAL A 21 -2.77 10.77 -2.89
CA VAL A 21 -1.69 10.96 -1.92
C VAL A 21 -0.62 11.86 -2.54
N GLU A 22 -0.30 12.97 -1.88
CA GLU A 22 0.63 13.97 -2.40
C GLU A 22 2.10 13.50 -2.40
N LYS A 23 2.66 13.55 -3.62
CA LYS A 23 4.02 13.89 -4.10
C LYS A 23 5.24 13.43 -3.28
N SER A 24 5.84 12.33 -3.74
CA SER A 24 7.30 12.12 -3.71
C SER A 24 7.77 11.70 -5.10
N SER A 25 8.78 12.39 -5.65
CA SER A 25 9.27 12.20 -7.02
C SER A 25 10.56 11.39 -7.06
N TYR A 26 10.51 10.23 -7.72
CA TYR A 26 11.57 9.26 -7.96
C TYR A 26 12.02 9.34 -9.41
N GLY A 27 13.03 10.16 -9.72
CA GLY A 27 13.42 10.41 -11.12
C GLY A 27 12.28 11.08 -11.88
N SER A 28 11.75 10.44 -12.93
CA SER A 28 10.60 10.91 -13.72
C SER A 28 9.25 10.33 -13.30
N ALA A 29 9.22 9.56 -12.20
CA ALA A 29 8.02 8.89 -11.70
C ALA A 29 7.72 9.28 -10.25
N ARG A 30 6.45 9.24 -9.82
CA ARG A 30 6.05 9.44 -8.42
C ARG A 30 5.57 8.13 -7.85
N VAL A 31 6.00 7.79 -6.64
CA VAL A 31 5.70 6.47 -6.05
C VAL A 31 4.91 6.62 -4.75
N SER A 32 3.87 5.82 -4.61
CA SER A 32 3.10 5.63 -3.38
C SER A 32 2.88 4.15 -3.12
N LEU A 33 2.88 3.77 -1.85
CA LEU A 33 2.68 2.41 -1.39
C LEU A 33 1.32 2.30 -0.72
N PHE A 34 0.72 1.13 -0.81
CA PHE A 34 -0.45 0.82 -0.01
C PHE A 34 -0.44 -0.63 0.47
N THR A 35 -1.07 -0.87 1.60
CA THR A 35 -1.44 -2.22 2.03
C THR A 35 -2.90 -2.26 2.44
N ILE A 36 -3.56 -3.39 2.15
CA ILE A 36 -4.96 -3.63 2.49
C ILE A 36 -5.03 -4.94 3.26
N VAL A 37 -5.74 -4.94 4.37
CA VAL A 37 -5.96 -6.10 5.24
C VAL A 37 -7.46 -6.29 5.44
N ASP A 38 -7.98 -7.45 5.07
CA ASP A 38 -9.35 -7.88 5.36
C ASP A 38 -9.30 -8.83 6.56
N PHE A 39 -9.98 -8.46 7.65
CA PHE A 39 -10.07 -9.31 8.84
C PHE A 39 -11.05 -10.45 8.60
N SER A 40 -10.70 -11.68 8.99
CA SER A 40 -11.66 -12.80 8.98
C SER A 40 -12.63 -12.69 10.15
N GLU A 41 -12.11 -12.24 11.28
CA GLU A 41 -12.86 -11.91 12.50
C GLU A 41 -12.63 -10.41 12.76
N PRO A 42 -13.56 -9.53 12.34
CA PRO A 42 -13.40 -8.10 12.51
C PRO A 42 -13.19 -7.74 13.99
N PRO A 43 -12.08 -7.10 14.38
CA PRO A 43 -11.89 -6.63 15.74
C PRO A 43 -12.76 -5.42 16.03
N ARG A 44 -13.05 -5.18 17.32
CA ARG A 44 -13.72 -3.95 17.72
C ARG A 44 -12.82 -2.75 17.44
N LEU A 45 -13.43 -1.59 17.16
CA LEU A 45 -12.70 -0.37 16.79
C LEU A 45 -11.72 0.11 17.87
N ASP A 46 -12.11 0.01 19.13
CA ASP A 46 -11.29 0.37 20.29
C ASP A 46 -10.07 -0.53 20.42
N GLU A 47 -10.27 -1.85 20.37
CA GLU A 47 -9.19 -2.85 20.39
C GLU A 47 -8.22 -2.64 19.22
N TRP A 48 -8.75 -2.47 18.01
CA TRP A 48 -7.94 -2.23 16.82
C TRP A 48 -7.10 -0.95 16.94
N LYS A 49 -7.67 0.15 17.47
CA LYS A 49 -6.92 1.42 17.69
C LYS A 49 -5.79 1.26 18.71
N ILE A 50 -6.02 0.50 19.79
CA ILE A 50 -5.00 0.24 20.81
C ILE A 50 -3.84 -0.53 20.18
N GLU A 51 -4.13 -1.61 19.48
CA GLU A 51 -3.08 -2.44 18.87
C GLU A 51 -2.36 -1.70 17.72
N LEU A 52 -3.07 -0.91 16.91
CA LEU A 52 -2.47 -0.08 15.87
C LEU A 52 -1.37 0.81 16.46
N ASN A 53 -1.70 1.58 17.51
CA ASN A 53 -0.75 2.50 18.13
C ASN A 53 0.44 1.76 18.74
N ARG A 54 0.19 0.62 19.39
CA ARG A 54 1.25 -0.23 19.96
C ARG A 54 2.20 -0.75 18.88
N ILE A 55 1.66 -1.31 17.80
CA ILE A 55 2.42 -1.87 16.68
C ILE A 55 3.26 -0.78 16.00
N LEU A 56 2.66 0.35 15.65
CA LEU A 56 3.36 1.46 15.00
C LEU A 56 4.52 1.97 15.86
N THR A 57 4.28 2.15 17.17
CA THR A 57 5.32 2.61 18.12
C THR A 57 6.46 1.60 18.20
N ASN A 58 6.15 0.30 18.32
CA ASN A 58 7.16 -0.77 18.41
C ASN A 58 8.04 -0.88 17.15
N ILE A 59 7.47 -0.57 15.98
CA ILE A 59 8.19 -0.60 14.69
C ILE A 59 9.03 0.69 14.48
N GLY A 60 8.90 1.67 15.37
CA GLY A 60 9.66 2.91 15.37
C GLY A 60 8.99 4.05 14.61
N PHE A 61 7.67 4.01 14.41
CA PHE A 61 6.93 5.16 13.91
C PHE A 61 6.69 6.17 15.04
N ARG A 62 6.83 7.46 14.71
CA ARG A 62 6.35 8.56 15.53
C ARG A 62 5.12 9.19 14.86
N LYS A 63 4.17 9.68 15.67
CA LYS A 63 3.04 10.44 15.17
C LYS A 63 3.44 11.90 14.91
N ASP A 64 3.06 12.44 13.76
CA ASP A 64 3.28 13.82 13.37
C ASP A 64 2.00 14.37 12.71
N GLY A 65 1.21 15.11 13.49
CA GLY A 65 -0.15 15.49 13.11
C GLY A 65 -1.03 14.26 12.82
N ASN A 66 -1.52 14.17 11.57
CA ASN A 66 -2.32 13.04 11.08
C ASN A 66 -1.48 11.92 10.44
N GLU A 67 -0.16 12.11 10.34
CA GLU A 67 0.75 11.17 9.69
C GLU A 67 1.54 10.34 10.73
N TYR A 68 2.09 9.20 10.30
CA TYR A 68 3.06 8.43 11.07
C TYR A 68 4.38 8.34 10.30
N ILE A 69 5.49 8.68 10.93
CA ILE A 69 6.80 8.79 10.27
C ILE A 69 7.79 7.82 10.91
N ALA A 70 8.47 7.05 10.07
CA ALA A 70 9.66 6.27 10.41
C ALA A 70 10.85 6.71 9.54
N SER A 71 12.02 6.10 9.74
CA SER A 71 13.26 6.45 9.01
C SER A 71 13.16 6.34 7.48
N ASP A 72 12.38 5.36 7.01
CA ASP A 72 12.35 4.93 5.60
C ASP A 72 10.98 5.09 4.96
N VAL A 73 9.93 5.31 5.74
CA VAL A 73 8.56 5.34 5.28
C VAL A 73 7.71 6.26 6.13
N ARG A 74 6.74 6.90 5.49
CA ARG A 74 5.74 7.75 6.10
C ARG A 74 4.37 7.26 5.70
N ILE A 75 3.53 6.98 6.69
CA ILE A 75 2.12 6.66 6.53
C ILE A 75 1.35 7.97 6.47
N LYS A 76 0.69 8.19 5.34
CA LYS A 76 -0.11 9.38 5.06
C LYS A 76 -1.53 9.26 5.57
N ASP A 77 -2.08 8.05 5.53
CA ASP A 77 -3.45 7.80 5.97
C ASP A 77 -3.62 6.32 6.34
N ILE A 78 -4.53 6.07 7.29
CA ILE A 78 -5.02 4.74 7.64
C ILE A 78 -6.54 4.80 7.61
N VAL A 79 -7.12 4.16 6.62
CA VAL A 79 -8.57 4.14 6.37
C VAL A 79 -9.13 2.79 6.76
N SER A 80 -10.28 2.79 7.41
CA SER A 80 -10.97 1.56 7.81
C SER A 80 -12.40 1.51 7.26
N ASP A 81 -12.78 0.33 6.75
CA ASP A 81 -14.19 0.02 6.46
C ASP A 81 -14.79 -0.63 7.72
N TYR A 82 -15.98 -0.18 8.13
CA TYR A 82 -16.60 -0.62 9.38
C TYR A 82 -17.79 -1.55 9.16
N LEU A 83 -18.04 -2.42 10.13
CA LEU A 83 -19.30 -3.10 10.35
C LEU A 83 -19.92 -2.53 11.63
N TYR A 84 -21.18 -2.12 11.57
CA TYR A 84 -21.93 -1.64 12.72
C TYR A 84 -22.88 -2.74 13.21
N LEU A 85 -22.83 -3.04 14.49
CA LEU A 85 -23.78 -3.93 15.15
C LEU A 85 -24.55 -3.12 16.20
N PRO A 86 -25.86 -2.88 16.02
CA PRO A 86 -26.67 -2.24 17.05
C PRO A 86 -26.72 -3.14 18.29
N LEU A 87 -26.64 -2.54 19.48
CA LEU A 87 -26.95 -3.25 20.71
C LEU A 87 -28.48 -3.37 20.76
N GLU A 88 -29.00 -4.59 20.79
CA GLU A 88 -30.43 -4.79 21.01
C GLU A 88 -30.78 -4.25 22.41
N SER A 89 -31.59 -3.20 22.45
CA SER A 89 -32.30 -2.83 23.66
C SER A 89 -33.41 -3.85 23.86
N GLU A 90 -33.30 -4.69 24.89
CA GLU A 90 -34.50 -5.29 25.48
C GLU A 90 -35.40 -4.12 25.90
N ASP A 91 -36.67 -4.14 25.46
CA ASP A 91 -37.74 -3.17 25.71
C ASP A 91 -37.84 -1.96 24.76
N SER A 92 -38.71 -2.09 23.75
CA SER A 92 -40.01 -1.39 23.71
C SER A 92 -40.61 -1.46 22.30
N GLU A 93 -41.82 -2.02 22.18
CA GLU A 93 -42.68 -1.98 20.97
C GLU A 93 -43.28 -0.56 20.76
N GLU A 94 -42.46 0.47 20.66
CA GLU A 94 -42.93 1.81 20.27
C GLU A 94 -42.24 2.26 18.99
N GLU A 95 -43.07 2.81 18.09
CA GLU A 95 -42.75 3.21 16.73
C GLU A 95 -41.40 3.93 16.63
N ARG A 96 -40.39 3.25 16.07
CA ARG A 96 -39.09 3.86 15.81
C ARG A 96 -39.20 4.75 14.57
N ASP A 97 -39.17 6.06 14.78
CA ASP A 97 -38.67 6.99 13.78
C ASP A 97 -37.25 6.54 13.38
N ASP A 98 -36.98 6.46 12.07
CA ASP A 98 -35.74 5.96 11.44
C ASP A 98 -34.50 6.88 11.69
N VAL A 99 -34.32 7.36 12.91
CA VAL A 99 -33.12 8.10 13.32
C VAL A 99 -32.08 7.07 13.76
N PHE A 100 -31.09 6.82 12.89
CA PHE A 100 -29.90 6.02 13.20
C PHE A 100 -29.16 6.62 14.40
N ASP A 101 -29.34 6.02 15.57
CA ASP A 101 -28.60 6.36 16.79
C ASP A 101 -27.24 5.63 16.78
N PHE A 102 -26.17 6.37 16.49
CA PHE A 102 -24.80 5.85 16.50
C PHE A 102 -24.26 5.60 17.92
N ASP A 103 -24.94 6.07 18.97
CA ASP A 103 -24.46 5.96 20.35
C ASP A 103 -24.79 4.58 20.97
N ASN A 104 -25.62 3.78 20.32
CA ASN A 104 -26.13 2.49 20.83
C ASN A 104 -25.65 1.26 20.03
N GLY A 105 -24.42 1.26 19.54
CA GLY A 105 -23.86 0.10 18.82
C GLY A 105 -22.35 -0.04 18.88
N ILE A 106 -21.87 -1.22 18.53
CA ILE A 106 -20.45 -1.54 18.50
C ILE A 106 -19.95 -1.47 17.05
N LEU A 107 -18.88 -0.71 16.84
CA LEU A 107 -18.17 -0.62 15.56
C LEU A 107 -17.05 -1.64 15.51
N TYR A 108 -17.01 -2.39 14.41
CA TYR A 108 -15.97 -3.37 14.10
C TYR A 108 -15.22 -2.97 12.84
N VAL A 109 -13.92 -3.25 12.79
CA VAL A 109 -13.08 -2.92 11.64
C VAL A 109 -13.05 -4.11 10.70
N LYS A 110 -13.81 -4.04 9.61
CA LYS A 110 -13.87 -5.10 8.60
C LYS A 110 -12.61 -5.15 7.74
N ARG A 111 -12.08 -3.96 7.40
CA ARG A 111 -10.91 -3.80 6.55
C ARG A 111 -10.08 -2.62 7.03
N MET A 112 -8.76 -2.77 6.95
CA MET A 112 -7.79 -1.70 7.11
C MET A 112 -7.07 -1.44 5.79
N LYS A 113 -6.85 -0.17 5.46
CA LYS A 113 -6.06 0.28 4.31
C LYS A 113 -5.01 1.28 4.83
N ILE A 114 -3.74 1.02 4.57
CA ILE A 114 -2.65 1.92 4.93
C ILE A 114 -2.07 2.50 3.64
N TYR A 115 -1.94 3.82 3.60
CA TYR A 115 -1.31 4.54 2.51
C TYR A 115 0.00 5.13 2.98
N ALA A 116 1.06 4.90 2.23
CA ALA A 116 2.39 5.31 2.61
C ALA A 116 3.20 5.84 1.43
N ILE A 117 4.24 6.60 1.74
CA ILE A 117 5.27 7.01 0.82
C ILE A 117 6.64 6.68 1.42
N PRO A 118 7.63 6.25 0.63
CA PRO A 118 8.99 6.13 1.15
C PRO A 118 9.52 7.52 1.54
N GLU A 119 10.19 7.61 2.69
CA GLU A 119 10.63 8.89 3.29
C GLU A 119 11.89 9.43 2.61
N LYS A 120 12.75 8.53 2.13
CA LYS A 120 14.01 8.87 1.46
C LYS A 120 14.06 8.24 0.08
N ILE A 121 14.68 8.95 -0.86
CA ILE A 121 14.81 8.50 -2.24
C ILE A 121 16.25 8.04 -2.44
N ASP A 122 16.51 6.81 -2.02
CA ASP A 122 17.82 6.14 -2.14
C ASP A 122 17.67 4.71 -2.66
N LYS A 123 18.79 4.07 -3.00
CA LYS A 123 18.76 2.67 -3.40
C LYS A 123 18.23 1.82 -2.23
N LYS A 124 17.26 0.96 -2.52
CA LYS A 124 16.51 0.11 -1.58
C LYS A 124 15.44 0.86 -0.78
N CYS A 125 15.10 2.11 -1.10
CA CYS A 125 14.03 2.82 -0.41
C CYS A 125 12.68 2.10 -0.51
N LEU A 126 12.33 1.53 -1.67
CA LEU A 126 11.07 0.81 -1.82
C LEU A 126 11.09 -0.49 -1.00
N SER A 127 12.17 -1.27 -1.10
CA SER A 127 12.31 -2.48 -0.29
C SER A 127 12.27 -2.20 1.21
N LYS A 128 12.92 -1.13 1.69
CA LYS A 128 12.91 -0.74 3.12
C LYS A 128 11.50 -0.32 3.56
N ALA A 129 10.83 0.51 2.77
CA ALA A 129 9.49 0.98 3.08
C ALA A 129 8.47 -0.18 3.09
N VAL A 130 8.56 -1.08 2.11
CA VAL A 130 7.72 -2.28 2.06
C VAL A 130 8.00 -3.21 3.24
N SER A 131 9.25 -3.40 3.62
CA SER A 131 9.61 -4.18 4.83
C SER A 131 8.91 -3.61 6.07
N LYS A 132 8.91 -2.29 6.24
CA LYS A 132 8.20 -1.65 7.36
C LYS A 132 6.68 -1.83 7.31
N LEU A 133 6.08 -1.79 6.11
CA LEU A 133 4.65 -2.09 5.97
C LEU A 133 4.35 -3.57 6.25
N THR A 134 5.25 -4.48 5.87
CA THR A 134 5.16 -5.90 6.23
C THR A 134 5.25 -6.10 7.73
N ASP A 135 6.18 -5.44 8.42
CA ASP A 135 6.30 -5.49 9.88
C ASP A 135 4.99 -5.08 10.58
N ILE A 136 4.27 -4.08 10.05
CA ILE A 136 2.97 -3.64 10.60
C ILE A 136 1.93 -4.76 10.46
N VAL A 137 1.82 -5.34 9.26
CA VAL A 137 0.88 -6.42 8.98
C VAL A 137 1.19 -7.64 9.87
N GLU A 138 2.45 -8.05 9.95
CA GLU A 138 2.89 -9.15 10.81
C GLU A 138 2.66 -8.85 12.30
N GLY A 139 2.83 -7.59 12.70
CA GLY A 139 2.48 -7.12 14.05
C GLY A 139 1.00 -7.35 14.35
N PHE A 140 0.11 -7.02 13.42
CA PHE A 140 -1.33 -7.24 13.58
C PHE A 140 -1.71 -8.73 13.51
N MET A 141 -1.03 -9.56 12.72
CA MET A 141 -1.29 -11.01 12.65
C MET A 141 -1.10 -11.73 14.00
N LYS A 142 -0.36 -11.13 14.93
CA LYS A 142 -0.21 -11.66 16.30
C LYS A 142 -1.48 -11.52 17.14
N TYR A 143 -2.36 -10.59 16.76
CA TYR A 143 -3.54 -10.22 17.54
C TYR A 143 -4.85 -10.51 16.81
N PHE A 144 -4.85 -10.49 15.48
CA PHE A 144 -6.05 -10.64 14.68
C PHE A 144 -5.85 -11.61 13.51
N ASN A 145 -6.94 -12.29 13.15
CA ASN A 145 -6.98 -13.20 12.03
C ASN A 145 -7.34 -12.46 10.73
N PHE A 146 -6.60 -12.73 9.66
CA PHE A 146 -6.83 -12.12 8.35
C PHE A 146 -7.43 -13.14 7.40
N SER A 147 -8.43 -12.69 6.64
CA SER A 147 -8.91 -13.43 5.48
C SER A 147 -8.05 -13.14 4.25
N LYS A 148 -7.59 -11.89 4.10
CA LYS A 148 -6.78 -11.45 2.96
C LYS A 148 -5.83 -10.31 3.34
N THR A 149 -4.72 -10.24 2.63
CA THR A 149 -3.82 -9.09 2.68
C THR A 149 -3.29 -8.77 1.28
N PHE A 150 -3.01 -7.51 1.01
CA PHE A 150 -2.49 -7.04 -0.26
C PHE A 150 -1.43 -5.98 -0.02
N PHE A 151 -0.40 -5.97 -0.87
CA PHE A 151 0.56 -4.88 -0.97
C PHE A 151 0.54 -4.36 -2.40
N GLY A 152 0.66 -3.06 -2.57
CA GLY A 152 0.67 -2.48 -3.90
C GLY A 152 1.48 -1.22 -3.97
N VAL A 153 1.82 -0.86 -5.20
CA VAL A 153 2.55 0.34 -5.52
C VAL A 153 1.87 1.06 -6.65
N ARG A 154 1.70 2.35 -6.44
CA ARG A 154 1.25 3.28 -7.46
C ARG A 154 2.45 4.05 -7.96
N ILE A 155 2.65 4.03 -9.27
CA ILE A 155 3.73 4.71 -9.97
C ILE A 155 3.09 5.65 -10.99
N VAL A 156 3.36 6.94 -10.87
CA VAL A 156 2.84 7.96 -11.80
C VAL A 156 4.00 8.50 -12.60
N PHE A 157 4.02 8.25 -13.90
CA PHE A 157 5.02 8.82 -14.80
C PHE A 157 4.54 10.16 -15.33
N GLU A 158 5.48 11.08 -15.53
CA GLU A 158 5.17 12.37 -16.19
C GLU A 158 5.09 12.22 -17.72
N ASN A 159 5.60 11.11 -18.27
CA ASN A 159 5.64 10.82 -19.70
C ASN A 159 5.08 9.42 -20.00
N SER A 160 4.05 9.33 -20.84
CA SER A 160 3.39 8.08 -21.24
C SER A 160 4.32 7.10 -21.98
N SER A 161 5.32 7.59 -22.70
CA SER A 161 6.33 6.74 -23.37
C SER A 161 7.25 6.04 -22.36
N GLU A 162 7.58 6.73 -21.26
CA GLU A 162 8.38 6.16 -20.17
C GLU A 162 7.57 5.12 -19.39
N ALA A 163 6.30 5.41 -19.12
CA ALA A 163 5.35 4.48 -18.53
C ALA A 163 5.26 3.18 -19.34
N GLY A 164 5.05 3.28 -20.66
CA GLY A 164 4.94 2.12 -21.54
C GLY A 164 6.19 1.22 -21.52
N LYS A 165 7.39 1.81 -21.59
CA LYS A 165 8.66 1.07 -21.53
C LYS A 165 8.88 0.40 -20.18
N PHE A 166 8.53 1.09 -19.10
CA PHE A 166 8.63 0.53 -17.76
C PHE A 166 7.69 -0.66 -17.58
N LYS A 167 6.43 -0.51 -18.01
CA LYS A 167 5.39 -1.53 -17.94
C LYS A 167 5.80 -2.81 -18.66
N GLU A 168 6.28 -2.71 -19.90
CA GLU A 168 6.73 -3.85 -20.69
C GLU A 168 7.83 -4.65 -19.96
N LYS A 169 8.85 -3.96 -19.44
CA LYS A 169 9.96 -4.60 -18.75
C LYS A 169 9.57 -5.27 -17.44
N ILE A 170 8.71 -4.62 -16.65
CA ILE A 170 8.26 -5.15 -15.37
C ILE A 170 7.29 -6.30 -15.58
N HIS A 171 6.44 -6.24 -16.61
CA HIS A 171 5.50 -7.30 -16.96
C HIS A 171 6.23 -8.65 -17.12
N ASP A 172 7.26 -8.67 -17.95
CA ASP A 172 8.03 -9.89 -18.23
C ASP A 172 8.74 -10.43 -16.99
N GLN A 173 9.35 -9.54 -16.19
CA GLN A 173 10.11 -9.94 -15.00
C GLN A 173 9.20 -10.52 -13.92
N LEU A 174 8.05 -9.88 -13.66
CA LEU A 174 7.10 -10.33 -12.64
C LEU A 174 6.34 -11.59 -13.08
N ASN A 175 6.00 -11.72 -14.37
CA ASN A 175 5.38 -12.94 -14.91
C ASN A 175 6.31 -14.15 -14.77
N ARG A 176 7.62 -13.99 -14.99
CA ARG A 176 8.62 -15.06 -14.77
C ARG A 176 8.66 -15.52 -13.31
N LEU A 177 8.30 -14.65 -12.37
CA LEU A 177 8.16 -14.99 -10.96
C LEU A 177 6.77 -15.57 -10.60
N GLY A 178 5.86 -15.73 -11.57
CA GLY A 178 4.50 -16.20 -11.33
C GLY A 178 3.64 -15.20 -10.55
N ILE A 179 4.00 -13.92 -10.58
CA ILE A 179 3.30 -12.86 -9.84
C ILE A 179 2.17 -12.34 -10.72
N SER A 180 0.94 -12.60 -10.30
CA SER A 180 -0.26 -12.07 -10.96
C SER A 180 -0.36 -10.57 -10.70
N GLN A 181 -0.26 -9.78 -11.77
CA GLN A 181 -0.32 -8.32 -11.71
C GLN A 181 -1.71 -7.84 -12.09
N ILE A 182 -2.16 -6.81 -11.39
CA ILE A 182 -3.31 -6.02 -11.81
C ILE A 182 -2.78 -4.67 -12.24
N TYR A 183 -3.04 -4.34 -13.50
CA TYR A 183 -2.74 -3.03 -14.06
C TYR A 183 -4.03 -2.22 -14.12
N GLN A 184 -4.07 -1.15 -13.36
CA GLN A 184 -5.03 -0.08 -13.59
C GLN A 184 -4.27 1.06 -14.26
N SER A 185 -4.62 1.35 -15.52
CA SER A 185 -3.89 2.28 -16.38
C SER A 185 -4.87 3.28 -16.97
N ASP A 186 -4.78 4.52 -16.52
CA ASP A 186 -5.08 5.68 -17.37
C ASP A 186 -3.75 6.20 -17.94
N ASN A 187 -3.79 6.98 -19.03
CA ASN A 187 -2.63 7.36 -19.88
C ASN A 187 -1.36 7.89 -19.15
N MET A 188 -1.38 8.18 -17.84
CA MET A 188 -0.26 8.66 -17.03
C MET A 188 -0.07 7.96 -15.65
N VAL A 189 -0.90 6.96 -15.30
CA VAL A 189 -0.87 6.31 -13.98
C VAL A 189 -0.73 4.81 -14.16
N ASP A 190 0.38 4.24 -13.69
CA ASP A 190 0.54 2.80 -13.56
C ASP A 190 0.30 2.40 -12.10
N VAL A 191 -0.77 1.66 -11.84
CA VAL A 191 -0.94 0.97 -10.56
C VAL A 191 -0.48 -0.48 -10.75
N ILE A 192 0.49 -0.91 -9.94
CA ILE A 192 0.93 -2.31 -9.87
C ILE A 192 0.51 -2.88 -8.53
N VAL A 193 -0.46 -3.79 -8.55
CA VAL A 193 -0.90 -4.54 -7.36
C VAL A 193 -0.20 -5.89 -7.33
N LEU A 194 0.39 -6.25 -6.19
CA LEU A 194 1.18 -7.47 -6.04
C LEU A 194 0.59 -8.36 -4.94
N SER A 195 0.51 -9.66 -5.19
CA SER A 195 0.13 -10.61 -4.14
C SER A 195 1.29 -10.83 -3.14
N ILE A 196 0.94 -11.04 -1.87
CA ILE A 196 1.83 -10.99 -0.69
C ILE A 196 3.09 -11.85 -0.83
N ALA A 197 2.96 -13.08 -1.33
CA ALA A 197 3.98 -14.11 -1.19
C ALA A 197 5.34 -13.76 -1.83
N LYS A 198 5.35 -12.77 -2.75
CA LYS A 198 6.57 -12.29 -3.42
C LYS A 198 6.66 -10.77 -3.44
N ALA A 199 5.99 -10.09 -2.51
CA ALA A 199 5.97 -8.62 -2.47
C ALA A 199 7.39 -8.06 -2.45
N LYS A 200 8.25 -8.51 -1.52
CA LYS A 200 9.63 -8.03 -1.43
C LYS A 200 10.43 -8.18 -2.73
N GLU A 201 10.37 -9.36 -3.37
CA GLU A 201 11.05 -9.64 -4.64
C GLU A 201 10.51 -8.75 -5.78
N ALA A 202 9.18 -8.61 -5.86
CA ALA A 202 8.56 -7.76 -6.86
C ALA A 202 8.91 -6.28 -6.68
N PHE A 203 8.96 -5.81 -5.45
CA PHE A 203 9.36 -4.45 -5.12
C PHE A 203 10.84 -4.20 -5.41
N GLU A 204 11.73 -5.17 -5.21
CA GLU A 204 13.13 -5.08 -5.64
C GLU A 204 13.25 -4.97 -7.16
N ILE A 205 12.46 -5.72 -7.94
CA ILE A 205 12.42 -5.63 -9.40
C ILE A 205 11.94 -4.25 -9.85
N ILE A 206 10.82 -3.80 -9.29
CA ILE A 206 10.25 -2.46 -9.55
C ILE A 206 11.27 -1.37 -9.24
N GLU A 207 11.92 -1.47 -8.10
CA GLU A 207 12.95 -0.55 -7.67
C GLU A 207 14.16 -0.55 -8.63
N ASN A 208 14.64 -1.74 -9.00
CA ASN A 208 15.77 -1.85 -9.92
C ASN A 208 15.46 -1.27 -11.31
N GLU A 209 14.23 -1.34 -11.82
CA GLU A 209 13.87 -0.66 -13.07
C GLU A 209 13.71 0.86 -12.89
N LEU A 210 13.10 1.30 -11.79
CA LEU A 210 12.97 2.73 -11.49
C LEU A 210 14.34 3.43 -11.33
N PHE A 211 15.30 2.77 -10.68
CA PHE A 211 16.64 3.33 -10.42
C PHE A 211 17.74 2.83 -11.38
N GLY A 212 17.50 1.77 -12.15
CA GLY A 212 18.46 1.17 -13.09
C GLY A 212 18.80 2.08 -14.28
N GLY A 213 17.88 3.00 -14.62
CA GLY A 213 18.13 4.10 -15.55
C GLY A 213 19.16 5.12 -15.04
N LEU A 214 19.29 5.28 -13.71
CA LEU A 214 20.25 6.21 -13.10
C LEU A 214 21.67 5.61 -13.06
N LEU A 215 21.80 4.33 -12.71
CA LEU A 215 23.10 3.65 -12.63
C LEU A 215 23.70 3.32 -14.01
N SER A 216 22.87 3.14 -15.03
CA SER A 216 23.34 3.00 -16.42
C SER A 216 23.85 4.31 -17.02
N LYS A 217 23.39 5.49 -16.53
CA LYS A 217 23.97 6.79 -16.88
C LYS A 217 25.30 7.06 -16.16
N ILE A 218 25.44 6.66 -14.90
CA ILE A 218 26.71 6.80 -14.16
C ILE A 218 27.79 5.84 -14.70
N LYS A 219 27.42 4.62 -15.13
CA LYS A 219 28.36 3.69 -15.81
C LYS A 219 28.69 4.07 -17.26
N ARG A 220 28.03 5.07 -17.84
CA ARG A 220 28.22 5.51 -19.24
C ARG A 220 28.87 6.89 -19.36
N LEU A 221 29.41 7.47 -18.30
CA LEU A 221 30.45 8.48 -18.45
C LEU A 221 31.74 7.73 -18.77
N PRO A 222 32.27 7.78 -20.01
CA PRO A 222 33.61 7.30 -20.25
C PRO A 222 34.55 8.15 -19.39
N LEU A 223 35.39 7.51 -18.58
CA LEU A 223 36.62 8.10 -18.05
C LEU A 223 37.53 8.45 -19.24
N ARG A 224 37.19 9.50 -19.98
CA ARG A 224 38.04 10.17 -20.95
C ARG A 224 38.07 11.63 -20.50
N HIS A 225 39.28 12.10 -20.21
CA HIS A 225 39.63 13.39 -19.60
C HIS A 225 39.81 13.41 -18.07
N LEU A 226 40.59 12.46 -17.55
CA LEU A 226 41.64 12.79 -16.58
C LEU A 226 42.95 12.17 -17.08
N LYS A 227 43.47 12.73 -18.19
CA LYS A 227 44.89 12.65 -18.53
C LYS A 227 45.50 13.98 -18.09
N SER A 228 46.41 13.88 -17.12
CA SER A 228 47.59 14.73 -16.93
C SER A 228 47.53 16.19 -17.39
N ALA A 229 47.45 17.10 -16.43
CA ALA A 229 48.25 18.33 -16.38
C ALA A 229 48.42 18.71 -14.90
#